data_AF-A0A1X0UHQ9-F1
#
_entry.id   AF-A0A1X0UHQ9-F1
#
_cell.length_a   1.000
_cell.length_b   1.000
_cell.length_c   1.000
_cell.angle_alpha   90.00
_cell.angle_beta   90.00
_cell.angle_gamma   90.00
#
_symmetry.space_group_name_H-M   'P 1'
#
loop_
_entity.id
_entity.type
_entity.pdbx_description
1 polymer ?
#
loop_
_entity_poly.entity_id
_entity_poly.type
_entity_poly.pdbx_seq_one_letter_code
_entity_poly.pdbx_strand_id
1 'polypeptide(L)'
;MVDEESGATETVPAHVWEFANEQDQLKRAADQMRGFLYELSTEGLIPVHTIETRAKSLTSYMEKCSRIDDGTGAIRYQNPISEIDDCVAARVIVYTTRARRDFLSLLTTRSKTRDHANPGKEKHNGYDSDHLVVTSIELPHLNARYPDLGAYLRRRPGLEVQIRTVAGHAWAEYEHDVRYKSAAYRNLEPGPRKRVDQWFIEAGGLRRYLDQVFNEIDEFLVPSTENTAKADEGVDDSAIEAADGLADPDDRSLDLDTLTSLLKDRYRSAAPGSDEAAQELLDQLDTLGIRTVAELQTVLDQNDPDEVASLMDYPIPVSATRRLDDELLAAFTRKYVDAAAPNEARQQLLRLRLRRVDGRFTIYVLEPKGKKRTRPIAAARAVRELTRLVADELGPEQACIEHAIALKRSDLQAHTNPRVVQVGDTAIYVATNLNRAYSEQLMRQLVDRLPHNQILVLRAGDQILPSLANPQAENDPRETSDMPIQT
;
A
#
# COMPACT_ATOMS: atom_id res chain seq x y z
N MET A 1 -44.86 -60.01 19.59
CA MET A 1 -44.53 -59.46 18.26
C MET A 1 -44.08 -58.04 18.52
N VAL A 2 -42.77 -57.85 18.55
CA VAL A 2 -42.12 -56.54 18.70
C VAL A 2 -41.85 -56.12 17.26
N ASP A 3 -42.52 -55.07 16.80
CA ASP A 3 -42.23 -54.46 15.50
C ASP A 3 -40.84 -53.84 15.58
N GLU A 4 -39.88 -54.47 14.90
CA GLU A 4 -38.60 -53.85 14.57
C GLU A 4 -38.86 -52.75 13.54
N GLU A 5 -38.81 -51.50 13.97
CA GLU A 5 -38.62 -50.36 13.07
C GLU A 5 -37.30 -50.55 12.31
N SER A 6 -37.38 -51.10 11.10
CA SER A 6 -36.30 -51.10 10.15
C SER A 6 -36.03 -49.66 9.71
N GLY A 7 -35.17 -48.95 10.44
CA GLY A 7 -34.65 -47.66 10.02
C GLY A 7 -34.00 -47.80 8.65
N ALA A 8 -34.64 -47.26 7.61
CA ALA A 8 -34.12 -47.27 6.26
C ALA A 8 -32.79 -46.49 6.24
N THR A 9 -31.68 -47.19 6.00
CA THR A 9 -30.37 -46.56 5.80
C THR A 9 -30.40 -45.86 4.44
N GLU A 10 -30.56 -44.53 4.45
CA GLU A 10 -30.47 -43.72 3.24
C GLU A 10 -29.00 -43.65 2.79
N THR A 11 -28.71 -44.13 1.58
CA THR A 11 -27.35 -44.10 1.02
C THR A 11 -27.01 -42.70 0.55
N VAL A 12 -26.11 -42.04 1.27
CA VAL A 12 -25.59 -40.71 0.93
C VAL A 12 -24.52 -40.83 -0.17
N PRO A 13 -24.51 -39.96 -1.20
CA PRO A 13 -23.44 -39.95 -2.19
C PRO A 13 -22.07 -39.78 -1.55
N ALA A 14 -21.06 -40.53 -2.01
CA ALA A 14 -19.72 -40.55 -1.41
C ALA A 14 -19.10 -39.15 -1.25
N HIS A 15 -19.30 -38.27 -2.22
CA HIS A 15 -18.79 -36.88 -2.16
C HIS A 15 -19.43 -36.02 -1.07
N VAL A 16 -20.71 -36.28 -0.73
CA VAL A 16 -21.39 -35.60 0.37
C VAL A 16 -20.88 -36.12 1.71
N TRP A 17 -20.67 -37.44 1.83
CA TRP A 17 -20.08 -38.04 3.03
C TRP A 17 -18.64 -37.57 3.28
N GLU A 18 -17.81 -37.53 2.24
CA GLU A 18 -16.44 -37.02 2.32
C GLU A 18 -16.42 -35.55 2.75
N PHE A 19 -17.23 -34.70 2.10
CA PHE A 19 -17.34 -33.29 2.45
C PHE A 19 -17.81 -33.06 3.88
N ALA A 20 -18.75 -33.88 4.39
CA ALA A 20 -19.22 -33.81 5.77
C ALA A 20 -18.10 -34.14 6.77
N ASN A 21 -17.28 -35.16 6.50
CA ASN A 21 -16.17 -35.56 7.35
C ASN A 21 -14.98 -34.59 7.31
N GLU A 22 -14.85 -33.79 6.25
CA GLU A 22 -13.79 -32.79 6.10
C GLU A 22 -14.12 -31.42 6.73
N GLN A 23 -15.35 -31.20 7.22
CA GLN A 23 -15.84 -29.88 7.63
C GLN A 23 -14.91 -29.10 8.57
N ASP A 24 -14.39 -29.73 9.60
CA ASP A 24 -13.51 -29.05 10.56
C ASP A 24 -12.15 -28.70 9.95
N GLN A 25 -11.65 -29.54 9.03
CA GLN A 25 -10.43 -29.24 8.28
C GLN A 25 -10.66 -28.07 7.31
N LEU A 26 -11.82 -28.01 6.65
CA LEU A 26 -12.18 -26.89 5.77
C LEU A 26 -12.23 -25.56 6.55
N LYS A 27 -12.78 -25.57 7.77
CA LYS A 27 -12.83 -24.38 8.64
C LYS A 27 -11.43 -23.91 9.04
N ARG A 28 -10.56 -24.83 9.48
CA ARG A 28 -9.16 -24.50 9.82
C ARG A 28 -8.38 -23.99 8.61
N ALA A 29 -8.59 -24.58 7.43
CA ALA A 29 -7.99 -24.11 6.19
C ALA A 29 -8.48 -22.70 5.82
N ALA A 30 -9.78 -22.39 6.02
CA ALA A 30 -10.33 -21.05 5.82
C ALA A 30 -9.74 -20.03 6.80
N ASP A 31 -9.56 -20.39 8.08
CA ASP A 31 -8.91 -19.53 9.08
C ASP A 31 -7.43 -19.26 8.73
N GLN A 32 -6.69 -20.29 8.29
CA GLN A 32 -5.30 -20.13 7.85
C GLN A 32 -5.19 -19.31 6.56
N MET A 33 -6.15 -19.46 5.63
CA MET A 33 -6.22 -18.61 4.44
C MET A 33 -6.44 -17.14 4.82
N ARG A 34 -7.25 -16.85 5.85
CA ARG A 34 -7.41 -15.49 6.37
C ARG A 34 -6.08 -14.93 6.89
N GLY A 35 -5.33 -15.73 7.64
CA GLY A 35 -4.00 -15.38 8.14
C GLY A 35 -3.03 -15.04 7.00
N PHE A 36 -2.95 -15.90 5.99
CA PHE A 36 -2.13 -15.67 4.81
C PHE A 36 -2.50 -14.37 4.06
N LEU A 37 -3.79 -14.15 3.79
CA LEU A 37 -4.25 -12.94 3.09
C LEU A 37 -4.01 -11.67 3.92
N TYR A 38 -4.13 -11.75 5.24
CA TYR A 38 -3.85 -10.62 6.14
C TYR A 38 -2.35 -10.28 6.16
N GLU A 39 -1.50 -11.31 6.26
CA GLU A 39 -0.05 -11.16 6.13
C GLU A 39 0.31 -10.51 4.80
N LEU A 40 -0.24 -11.00 3.69
CA LEU A 40 -0.03 -10.46 2.36
C LEU A 40 -0.38 -8.96 2.26
N SER A 41 -1.52 -8.55 2.83
CA SER A 41 -1.90 -7.13 2.86
C SER A 41 -0.97 -6.28 3.72
N THR A 42 -0.50 -6.82 4.84
CA THR A 42 0.36 -6.12 5.79
C THR A 42 1.75 -5.91 5.20
N GLU A 43 2.34 -6.95 4.59
CA GLU A 43 3.64 -6.85 3.91
C GLU A 43 3.63 -5.83 2.77
N GLY A 44 2.54 -5.76 2.01
CA GLY A 44 2.37 -4.82 0.91
C GLY A 44 1.87 -3.44 1.33
N LEU A 45 1.58 -3.19 2.61
CA LEU A 45 0.92 -1.98 3.12
C LEU A 45 -0.35 -1.59 2.33
N ILE A 46 -1.12 -2.61 1.95
CA ILE A 46 -2.35 -2.46 1.17
C ILE A 46 -3.52 -2.23 2.14
N PRO A 47 -4.23 -1.09 2.07
CA PRO A 47 -5.37 -0.81 2.94
C PRO A 47 -6.54 -1.76 2.65
N VAL A 48 -6.80 -2.68 3.58
CA VAL A 48 -7.93 -3.60 3.51
C VAL A 48 -8.98 -3.19 4.55
N HIS A 49 -10.25 -3.16 4.13
CA HIS A 49 -11.38 -2.94 5.02
C HIS A 49 -11.72 -4.20 5.81
N THR A 50 -11.84 -5.34 5.10
CA THR A 50 -12.15 -6.63 5.73
C THR A 50 -11.65 -7.79 4.88
N ILE A 51 -11.17 -8.85 5.54
CA ILE A 51 -10.90 -10.15 4.93
C ILE A 51 -11.81 -11.17 5.60
N GLU A 52 -12.79 -11.67 4.84
CA GLU A 52 -13.69 -12.73 5.27
C GLU A 52 -13.26 -14.04 4.63
N THR A 53 -13.23 -15.11 5.41
CA THR A 53 -13.02 -16.46 4.88
C THR A 53 -14.10 -17.37 5.41
N ARG A 54 -14.51 -18.34 4.61
CA ARG A 54 -15.54 -19.30 4.99
C ARG A 54 -15.27 -20.67 4.40
N ALA A 55 -15.59 -21.69 5.19
CA ALA A 55 -15.89 -23.03 4.70
C ALA A 55 -17.37 -23.09 4.28
N LYS A 56 -17.65 -23.73 3.15
CA LYS A 56 -19.02 -23.94 2.68
C LYS A 56 -19.76 -24.90 3.62
N SER A 57 -21.02 -24.61 3.93
CA SER A 57 -21.86 -25.51 4.73
C SER A 57 -22.26 -26.75 3.92
N LEU A 58 -22.59 -27.84 4.62
CA LEU A 58 -23.07 -29.08 3.99
C LEU A 58 -24.30 -28.84 3.11
N THR A 59 -25.29 -28.09 3.61
CA THR A 59 -26.51 -27.76 2.87
C THR A 59 -26.20 -27.01 1.57
N SER A 60 -25.38 -25.95 1.63
CA SER A 60 -25.02 -25.19 0.43
C SER A 60 -24.13 -25.98 -0.53
N TYR A 61 -23.36 -26.96 -0.03
CA TYR A 61 -22.60 -27.88 -0.88
C TYR A 61 -23.55 -28.81 -1.64
N MET A 62 -24.50 -29.46 -0.95
CA MET A 62 -25.52 -30.30 -1.59
C MET A 62 -26.33 -29.55 -2.64
N GLU A 63 -26.82 -28.34 -2.31
CA GLU A 63 -27.52 -27.46 -3.26
C GLU A 63 -26.66 -27.12 -4.49
N LYS A 64 -25.34 -27.00 -4.30
CA LYS A 64 -24.42 -26.70 -5.40
C LYS A 64 -24.17 -27.93 -6.27
N CYS A 65 -24.02 -29.11 -5.68
CA CYS A 65 -23.91 -30.38 -6.40
C CYS A 65 -25.15 -30.68 -7.26
N SER A 66 -26.34 -30.30 -6.80
CA SER A 66 -27.60 -30.52 -7.53
C SER A 66 -27.89 -29.48 -8.62
N ARG A 67 -27.01 -28.51 -8.85
CA ARG A 67 -27.24 -27.48 -9.89
C ARG A 67 -27.27 -28.11 -11.27
N ILE A 68 -28.23 -27.67 -12.06
CA ILE A 68 -28.37 -28.05 -13.47
C ILE A 68 -27.79 -26.92 -14.31
N ASP A 69 -27.13 -27.26 -15.39
CA ASP A 69 -26.68 -26.32 -16.41
C ASP A 69 -27.84 -26.00 -17.36
N ASP A 70 -28.24 -24.73 -17.43
CA ASP A 70 -29.44 -24.30 -18.18
C ASP A 70 -29.31 -24.52 -19.70
N GLY A 71 -28.09 -24.60 -20.23
CA GLY A 71 -27.86 -24.81 -21.66
C GLY A 71 -27.94 -26.27 -22.07
N THR A 72 -27.52 -27.18 -21.19
CA THR A 72 -27.43 -28.62 -21.48
C THR A 72 -28.50 -29.47 -20.78
N GLY A 73 -29.14 -28.94 -19.73
CA GLY A 73 -30.10 -29.66 -18.90
C GLY A 73 -29.47 -30.75 -18.01
N ALA A 74 -28.14 -30.87 -18.01
CA ALA A 74 -27.41 -31.86 -17.23
C ALA A 74 -26.96 -31.31 -15.87
N ILE A 75 -26.60 -32.21 -14.94
CA ILE A 75 -25.95 -31.81 -13.68
C ILE A 75 -24.66 -31.05 -14.03
N ARG A 76 -24.52 -29.85 -13.47
CA ARG A 76 -23.42 -28.93 -13.74
C ARG A 76 -22.06 -29.46 -13.27
N TYR A 77 -22.05 -30.20 -12.16
CA TYR A 77 -20.84 -30.74 -11.56
C TYR A 77 -20.90 -32.27 -11.55
N GLN A 78 -20.23 -32.90 -12.52
CA GLN A 78 -20.17 -34.36 -12.63
C GLN A 78 -19.26 -34.98 -11.56
N ASN A 79 -18.20 -34.26 -11.18
CA ASN A 79 -17.36 -34.61 -10.04
C ASN A 79 -17.23 -33.41 -9.08
N PRO A 80 -18.20 -33.23 -8.17
CA PRO A 80 -18.25 -32.07 -7.27
C PRO A 80 -17.02 -31.89 -6.37
N ILE A 81 -16.24 -32.95 -6.09
CA ILE A 81 -15.02 -32.84 -5.29
C ILE A 81 -13.93 -32.08 -6.04
N SER A 82 -13.77 -32.37 -7.34
CA SER A 82 -12.73 -31.80 -8.19
C SER A 82 -13.16 -30.56 -8.97
N GLU A 83 -14.46 -30.23 -8.99
CA GLU A 83 -15.00 -29.12 -9.81
C GLU A 83 -15.57 -27.96 -8.98
N ILE A 84 -15.86 -28.15 -7.70
CA ILE A 84 -16.34 -27.07 -6.82
C ILE A 84 -15.15 -26.40 -6.13
N ASP A 85 -14.82 -25.22 -6.62
CA ASP A 85 -13.66 -24.43 -6.17
C ASP A 85 -13.90 -23.59 -4.91
N ASP A 86 -15.15 -23.35 -4.53
CA ASP A 86 -15.50 -22.48 -3.40
C ASP A 86 -15.81 -23.25 -2.12
N CYS A 87 -15.33 -24.50 -1.97
CA CYS A 87 -15.45 -25.26 -0.72
C CYS A 87 -14.80 -24.53 0.46
N VAL A 88 -13.65 -23.90 0.21
CA VAL A 88 -13.14 -22.76 0.96
C VAL A 88 -13.21 -21.54 0.04
N ALA A 89 -13.65 -20.41 0.56
CA ALA A 89 -13.70 -19.17 -0.20
C ALA A 89 -13.28 -17.98 0.68
N ALA A 90 -12.64 -17.00 0.06
CA ALA A 90 -12.24 -15.75 0.68
C ALA A 90 -12.87 -14.56 -0.04
N ARG A 91 -13.19 -13.52 0.73
CA ARG A 91 -13.59 -12.22 0.22
C ARG A 91 -12.69 -11.16 0.84
N VAL A 92 -12.01 -10.42 -0.02
CA VAL A 92 -11.14 -9.31 0.35
C VAL A 92 -11.83 -8.02 -0.08
N ILE A 93 -12.17 -7.18 0.89
CA ILE A 93 -12.82 -5.89 0.67
C ILE A 93 -11.79 -4.80 0.92
N VAL A 94 -11.47 -4.01 -0.10
CA VAL A 94 -10.52 -2.90 -0.04
C VAL A 94 -11.22 -1.56 -0.25
N TYR A 95 -10.57 -0.45 0.06
CA TYR A 95 -11.18 0.86 -0.12
C TYR A 95 -11.20 1.34 -1.58
N THR A 96 -10.12 1.07 -2.33
CA THR A 96 -9.88 1.69 -3.63
C THR A 96 -9.65 0.64 -4.71
N THR A 97 -9.90 0.97 -6.00
CA THR A 97 -9.60 0.02 -7.08
C THR A 97 -8.10 -0.13 -7.30
N ARG A 98 -7.30 0.88 -6.93
CA ARG A 98 -5.83 0.78 -6.85
C ARG A 98 -5.39 -0.29 -5.86
N ALA A 99 -5.89 -0.25 -4.62
CA ALA A 99 -5.64 -1.29 -3.62
C ALA A 99 -6.10 -2.67 -4.09
N ARG A 100 -7.22 -2.76 -4.81
CA ARG A 100 -7.71 -4.03 -5.39
C ARG A 100 -6.71 -4.61 -6.38
N ARG A 101 -6.23 -3.78 -7.31
CA ARG A 101 -5.25 -4.16 -8.33
C ARG A 101 -3.94 -4.61 -7.67
N ASP A 102 -3.46 -3.85 -6.69
CA ASP A 102 -2.23 -4.16 -5.97
C ASP A 102 -2.35 -5.48 -5.20
N PHE A 103 -3.48 -5.71 -4.52
CA PHE A 103 -3.74 -6.96 -3.80
C PHE A 103 -3.83 -8.15 -4.76
N LEU A 104 -4.57 -8.00 -5.86
CA LEU A 104 -4.69 -9.03 -6.89
C LEU A 104 -3.31 -9.39 -7.46
N SER A 105 -2.52 -8.38 -7.84
CA SER A 105 -1.18 -8.58 -8.37
C SER A 105 -0.27 -9.29 -7.37
N LEU A 106 -0.30 -8.88 -6.10
CA LEU A 106 0.51 -9.50 -5.05
C LEU A 106 0.08 -10.95 -4.78
N LEU A 107 -1.24 -11.21 -4.76
CA LEU A 107 -1.77 -12.57 -4.59
C LEU A 107 -1.34 -13.49 -5.75
N THR A 108 -1.40 -13.01 -6.99
CA THR A 108 -0.97 -13.78 -8.17
C THR A 108 0.54 -13.98 -8.24
N THR A 109 1.34 -13.05 -7.71
CA THR A 109 2.79 -13.23 -7.62
C THR A 109 3.18 -14.24 -6.53
N ARG A 110 2.38 -14.35 -5.46
CA ARG A 110 2.62 -15.28 -4.34
C ARG A 110 1.88 -16.61 -4.48
N SER A 111 1.17 -16.84 -5.58
CA SER A 111 0.30 -18.00 -5.72
C SER A 111 0.18 -18.44 -7.17
N LYS A 112 -0.04 -19.73 -7.39
CA LYS A 112 -0.56 -20.21 -8.67
C LYS A 112 -2.06 -20.03 -8.68
N THR A 113 -2.57 -19.42 -9.75
CA THR A 113 -3.99 -19.06 -9.88
C THR A 113 -4.55 -19.45 -11.23
N ARG A 114 -5.86 -19.68 -11.31
CA ARG A 114 -6.61 -19.86 -12.57
C ARG A 114 -7.94 -19.13 -12.55
N ASP A 115 -8.60 -19.11 -13.70
CA ASP A 115 -9.97 -18.61 -13.88
C ASP A 115 -10.18 -17.17 -13.37
N HIS A 116 -9.17 -16.31 -13.54
CA HIS A 116 -9.30 -14.89 -13.20
C HIS A 116 -10.31 -14.23 -14.13
N ALA A 117 -11.42 -13.77 -13.57
CA ALA A 117 -12.45 -13.05 -14.29
C ALA A 117 -13.10 -11.98 -13.42
N ASN A 118 -13.70 -10.97 -14.06
CA ASN A 118 -14.61 -10.04 -13.41
C ASN A 118 -15.98 -10.16 -14.08
N PRO A 119 -16.92 -10.95 -13.51
CA PRO A 119 -18.23 -11.21 -14.10
C PRO A 119 -19.06 -9.95 -14.40
N GLY A 120 -18.72 -8.83 -13.78
CA GLY A 120 -19.38 -7.54 -13.97
C GLY A 120 -19.10 -6.90 -15.31
N LYS A 121 -17.95 -7.22 -15.92
CA LYS A 121 -17.54 -6.70 -17.22
C LYS A 121 -18.50 -7.10 -18.35
N GLU A 122 -19.10 -8.29 -18.26
CA GLU A 122 -20.04 -8.80 -19.25
C GLU A 122 -21.49 -8.35 -18.99
N LYS A 123 -21.85 -8.16 -17.71
CA LYS A 123 -23.24 -7.86 -17.32
C LYS A 123 -23.61 -6.38 -17.47
N HIS A 124 -22.63 -5.48 -17.45
CA HIS A 124 -22.81 -4.02 -17.47
C HIS A 124 -23.81 -3.47 -16.43
N ASN A 125 -24.14 -4.25 -15.40
CA ASN A 125 -25.22 -3.96 -14.46
C ASN A 125 -24.76 -3.19 -13.21
N GLY A 126 -23.45 -3.00 -13.03
CA GLY A 126 -22.88 -2.37 -11.83
C GLY A 126 -22.01 -3.29 -10.98
N TYR A 127 -22.17 -4.62 -11.14
CA TYR A 127 -21.34 -5.61 -10.45
C TYR A 127 -19.86 -5.42 -10.80
N ASP A 128 -18.98 -5.60 -9.81
CA ASP A 128 -17.56 -5.41 -9.98
C ASP A 128 -16.78 -6.13 -8.88
N SER A 129 -16.21 -7.27 -9.24
CA SER A 129 -15.46 -8.14 -8.35
C SER A 129 -14.48 -8.92 -9.19
N ASP A 130 -13.21 -8.91 -8.82
CA ASP A 130 -12.24 -9.86 -9.37
C ASP A 130 -12.46 -11.21 -8.66
N HIS A 131 -12.65 -12.27 -9.44
CA HIS A 131 -12.76 -13.65 -8.98
C HIS A 131 -11.57 -14.41 -9.53
N LEU A 132 -10.91 -15.21 -8.70
CA LEU A 132 -9.85 -16.11 -9.12
C LEU A 132 -9.82 -17.33 -8.21
N VAL A 133 -9.27 -18.43 -8.71
CA VAL A 133 -9.07 -19.65 -7.94
C VAL A 133 -7.58 -19.79 -7.63
N VAL A 134 -7.24 -19.81 -6.34
CA VAL A 134 -5.88 -20.08 -5.86
C VAL A 134 -5.69 -21.59 -5.77
N THR A 135 -4.72 -22.13 -6.50
CA THR A 135 -4.44 -23.57 -6.58
C THR A 135 -3.19 -23.98 -5.81
N SER A 136 -2.27 -23.05 -5.57
CA SER A 136 -1.09 -23.24 -4.73
C SER A 136 -0.61 -21.89 -4.21
N ILE A 137 0.02 -21.87 -3.03
CA ILE A 137 0.69 -20.70 -2.48
C ILE A 137 2.20 -20.92 -2.55
N GLU A 138 2.92 -19.94 -3.11
CA GLU A 138 4.38 -19.93 -3.25
C GLU A 138 5.02 -19.29 -2.02
N LEU A 139 4.87 -19.99 -0.88
CA LEU A 139 5.48 -19.62 0.38
C LEU A 139 6.42 -20.74 0.85
N PRO A 140 7.72 -20.46 1.07
CA PRO A 140 8.62 -21.40 1.73
C PRO A 140 7.99 -21.88 3.03
N HIS A 141 8.02 -23.19 3.27
CA HIS A 141 7.45 -23.80 4.49
C HIS A 141 5.95 -23.52 4.72
N LEU A 142 5.14 -23.35 3.66
CA LEU A 142 3.68 -23.25 3.75
C LEU A 142 3.07 -24.28 4.71
N ASN A 143 3.53 -25.54 4.66
CA ASN A 143 3.01 -26.61 5.51
C ASN A 143 3.39 -26.48 6.99
N ALA A 144 4.48 -25.80 7.32
CA ALA A 144 4.85 -25.55 8.71
C ALA A 144 4.01 -24.40 9.28
N ARG A 145 3.80 -23.34 8.48
CA ARG A 145 3.10 -22.13 8.92
C ARG A 145 1.58 -22.24 8.83
N TYR A 146 1.07 -22.88 7.79
CA TYR A 146 -0.35 -23.04 7.47
C TYR A 146 -0.66 -24.50 7.07
N PRO A 147 -0.56 -25.47 8.01
CA PRO A 147 -0.63 -26.91 7.71
C PRO A 147 -1.95 -27.36 7.10
N ASP A 148 -3.10 -26.88 7.59
CA ASP A 148 -4.43 -27.26 7.09
C ASP A 148 -4.69 -26.65 5.71
N LEU A 149 -4.25 -25.42 5.46
CA LEU A 149 -4.33 -24.76 4.15
C LEU A 149 -3.46 -25.49 3.12
N GLY A 150 -2.22 -25.82 3.48
CA GLY A 150 -1.33 -26.60 2.62
C GLY A 150 -1.89 -27.99 2.32
N ALA A 151 -2.49 -28.66 3.31
CA ALA A 151 -3.17 -29.94 3.12
C ALA A 151 -4.41 -29.83 2.22
N TYR A 152 -5.21 -28.76 2.38
CA TYR A 152 -6.37 -28.47 1.55
C TYR A 152 -5.97 -28.29 0.07
N LEU A 153 -4.98 -27.43 -0.22
CA LEU A 153 -4.53 -27.14 -1.59
C LEU A 153 -3.91 -28.37 -2.30
N ARG A 154 -3.45 -29.39 -1.56
CA ARG A 154 -3.02 -30.67 -2.15
C ARG A 154 -4.18 -31.60 -2.51
N ARG A 155 -5.31 -31.51 -1.80
CA ARG A 155 -6.45 -32.43 -1.93
C ARG A 155 -7.56 -31.88 -2.82
N ARG A 156 -7.67 -30.55 -2.93
CA ARG A 156 -8.79 -29.85 -3.58
C ARG A 156 -8.28 -29.07 -4.80
N PRO A 157 -9.14 -28.80 -5.79
CA PRO A 157 -8.76 -28.14 -7.05
C PRO A 157 -8.38 -26.66 -6.87
N GLY A 158 -8.67 -26.07 -5.72
CA GLY A 158 -8.32 -24.71 -5.33
C GLY A 158 -9.30 -24.14 -4.30
N LEU A 159 -9.17 -22.85 -4.03
CA LEU A 159 -10.13 -22.04 -3.27
C LEU A 159 -10.44 -20.75 -4.05
N GLU A 160 -11.70 -20.31 -4.01
CA GLU A 160 -12.11 -19.06 -4.66
C GLU A 160 -11.72 -17.86 -3.79
N VAL A 161 -11.06 -16.86 -4.38
CA VAL A 161 -10.84 -15.54 -3.78
C VAL A 161 -11.61 -14.50 -4.58
N GLN A 162 -12.38 -13.67 -3.90
CA GLN A 162 -13.10 -12.55 -4.48
C GLN A 162 -12.57 -11.24 -3.92
N ILE A 163 -12.14 -10.31 -4.78
CA ILE A 163 -11.59 -9.01 -4.36
C ILE A 163 -12.50 -7.89 -4.86
N ARG A 164 -13.00 -7.06 -3.93
CA ARG A 164 -13.97 -5.99 -4.20
C ARG A 164 -13.56 -4.70 -3.51
N THR A 165 -14.03 -3.57 -4.04
CA THR A 165 -14.02 -2.33 -3.26
C THR A 165 -15.17 -2.32 -2.25
N VAL A 166 -15.11 -1.48 -1.22
CA VAL A 166 -16.23 -1.29 -0.26
C VAL A 166 -17.52 -0.91 -0.99
N ALA A 167 -17.45 -0.02 -1.99
CA ALA A 167 -18.59 0.37 -2.81
C ALA A 167 -19.11 -0.80 -3.67
N GLY A 168 -18.20 -1.58 -4.27
CA GLY A 168 -18.50 -2.84 -4.98
C GLY A 168 -19.21 -3.88 -4.12
N HIS A 169 -18.74 -4.04 -2.88
CA HIS A 169 -19.32 -4.96 -1.92
C HIS A 169 -20.74 -4.52 -1.52
N ALA A 170 -20.92 -3.26 -1.09
CA ALA A 170 -22.21 -2.74 -0.67
C ALA A 170 -23.28 -2.84 -1.76
N TRP A 171 -22.92 -2.49 -3.01
CA TRP A 171 -23.82 -2.64 -4.16
C TRP A 171 -24.21 -4.11 -4.39
N ALA A 172 -23.22 -5.02 -4.37
CA ALA A 172 -23.44 -6.42 -4.68
C ALA A 172 -24.25 -7.17 -3.60
N GLU A 173 -24.04 -6.88 -2.32
CA GLU A 173 -24.85 -7.49 -1.25
C GLU A 173 -26.30 -7.02 -1.32
N TYR A 174 -26.55 -5.73 -1.55
CA TYR A 174 -27.92 -5.22 -1.69
C TYR A 174 -28.62 -5.79 -2.94
N GLU A 175 -27.93 -5.83 -4.08
CA GLU A 175 -28.46 -6.44 -5.29
C GLU A 175 -28.80 -7.92 -5.10
N HIS A 176 -27.90 -8.66 -4.46
CA HIS A 176 -28.11 -10.07 -4.19
C HIS A 176 -29.30 -10.30 -3.25
N ASP A 177 -29.41 -9.54 -2.16
CA ASP A 177 -30.52 -9.66 -1.22
C ASP A 177 -31.86 -9.33 -1.85
N VAL A 178 -31.93 -8.28 -2.66
CA VAL A 178 -33.15 -7.93 -3.40
C VAL A 178 -33.51 -8.99 -4.42
N ARG A 179 -32.56 -9.48 -5.23
CA ARG A 179 -32.88 -10.41 -6.33
C ARG A 179 -33.16 -11.83 -5.87
N TYR A 180 -32.41 -12.33 -4.88
CA TYR A 180 -32.43 -13.75 -4.51
C TYR A 180 -33.21 -14.02 -3.22
N LYS A 181 -33.21 -13.11 -2.25
CA LYS A 181 -33.91 -13.32 -0.96
C LYS A 181 -35.29 -12.67 -0.91
N SER A 182 -35.55 -11.63 -1.70
CA SER A 182 -36.84 -10.95 -1.69
C SER A 182 -37.91 -11.71 -2.48
N ALA A 183 -38.87 -12.31 -1.78
CA ALA A 183 -40.12 -12.76 -2.40
C ALA A 183 -40.86 -11.61 -3.10
N ALA A 184 -40.73 -10.39 -2.58
CA ALA A 184 -41.34 -9.21 -3.20
C ALA A 184 -40.79 -8.97 -4.61
N TYR A 185 -39.47 -9.06 -4.82
CA TYR A 185 -38.87 -8.92 -6.15
C TYR A 185 -39.32 -10.02 -7.12
N ARG A 186 -39.33 -11.28 -6.67
CA ARG A 186 -39.75 -12.44 -7.49
C ARG A 186 -41.21 -12.34 -7.95
N ASN A 187 -42.06 -11.71 -7.14
CA ASN A 187 -43.49 -11.52 -7.41
C ASN A 187 -43.80 -10.21 -8.13
N LEU A 188 -42.81 -9.37 -8.45
CA LEU A 188 -43.05 -8.13 -9.20
C LEU A 188 -43.50 -8.43 -10.64
N GLU A 189 -44.51 -7.68 -11.09
CA GLU A 189 -44.89 -7.58 -12.49
C GLU A 189 -43.70 -7.08 -13.37
N PRO A 190 -43.68 -7.40 -14.67
CA PRO A 190 -42.54 -7.08 -15.54
C PRO A 190 -42.14 -5.59 -15.59
N GLY A 191 -43.11 -4.67 -15.54
CA GLY A 191 -42.85 -3.23 -15.59
C GLY A 191 -42.07 -2.71 -14.36
N PRO A 192 -42.60 -2.87 -13.13
CA PRO A 192 -41.89 -2.55 -11.91
C PRO A 192 -40.53 -3.27 -11.77
N ARG A 193 -40.44 -4.54 -12.21
CA ARG A 193 -39.17 -5.29 -12.18
C ARG A 193 -38.09 -4.62 -13.02
N LYS A 194 -38.41 -4.24 -14.26
CA LYS A 194 -37.49 -3.49 -15.13
C LYS A 194 -37.04 -2.16 -14.52
N ARG A 195 -37.93 -1.49 -13.78
CA ARG A 195 -37.58 -0.25 -13.07
C ARG A 195 -36.56 -0.49 -11.95
N VAL A 196 -36.75 -1.56 -11.17
CA VAL A 196 -35.76 -1.96 -10.15
C VAL A 196 -34.42 -2.32 -10.80
N ASP A 197 -34.43 -3.05 -11.91
CA ASP A 197 -33.22 -3.37 -12.68
C ASP A 197 -32.48 -2.10 -13.13
N GLN A 198 -33.22 -1.12 -13.65
CA GLN A 198 -32.67 0.16 -14.08
C GLN A 198 -32.04 0.94 -12.91
N TRP A 199 -32.67 0.95 -11.73
CA TRP A 199 -32.07 1.57 -10.55
C TRP A 199 -30.78 0.89 -10.09
N PHE A 200 -30.67 -0.43 -10.22
CA PHE A 200 -29.40 -1.12 -9.95
C PHE A 200 -28.30 -0.71 -10.92
N ILE A 201 -28.62 -0.53 -12.20
CA ILE A 201 -27.68 -0.02 -13.21
C ILE A 201 -27.21 1.40 -12.85
N GLU A 202 -28.14 2.30 -12.49
CA GLU A 202 -27.85 3.67 -12.08
C GLU A 202 -26.99 3.72 -10.82
N ALA A 203 -27.34 2.96 -9.79
CA ALA A 203 -26.56 2.80 -8.58
C ALA A 203 -25.15 2.25 -8.89
N GLY A 204 -25.04 1.36 -9.88
CA GLY A 204 -23.76 0.87 -10.38
C GLY A 204 -22.89 1.95 -11.02
N GLY A 205 -23.52 2.96 -11.65
CA GLY A 205 -22.86 4.16 -12.15
C GLY A 205 -22.32 5.04 -11.03
N LEU A 206 -23.15 5.36 -10.03
CA LEU A 206 -22.75 6.16 -8.87
C LEU A 206 -21.62 5.49 -8.07
N ARG A 207 -21.70 4.18 -7.89
CA ARG A 207 -20.64 3.37 -7.28
C ARG A 207 -19.29 3.56 -7.97
N ARG A 208 -19.25 3.47 -9.31
CA ARG A 208 -18.01 3.66 -10.09
C ARG A 208 -17.41 5.05 -9.89
N TYR A 209 -18.27 6.07 -9.80
CA TYR A 209 -17.82 7.43 -9.50
C TYR A 209 -17.24 7.54 -8.08
N LEU A 210 -17.87 6.92 -7.08
CA LEU A 210 -17.35 6.88 -5.72
C LEU A 210 -15.97 6.18 -5.66
N ASP A 211 -15.82 5.04 -6.34
CA ASP A 211 -14.53 4.34 -6.46
C ASP A 211 -13.45 5.24 -7.11
N GLN A 212 -13.81 6.03 -8.12
CA GLN A 212 -12.90 6.99 -8.74
C GLN A 212 -12.43 8.05 -7.73
N VAL A 213 -13.36 8.69 -7.01
CA VAL A 213 -13.02 9.71 -6.01
C VAL A 213 -12.11 9.13 -4.92
N PHE A 214 -12.38 7.91 -4.45
CA PHE A 214 -11.52 7.24 -3.47
C PHE A 214 -10.12 6.95 -4.00
N ASN A 215 -9.98 6.57 -5.28
CA ASN A 215 -8.64 6.45 -5.89
C ASN A 215 -7.93 7.79 -5.98
N GLU A 216 -8.62 8.88 -6.33
CA GLU A 216 -8.01 10.22 -6.43
C GLU A 216 -7.48 10.69 -5.06
N ILE A 217 -8.21 10.40 -3.97
CA ILE A 217 -7.75 10.67 -2.60
C ILE A 217 -6.51 9.82 -2.27
N ASP A 218 -6.53 8.52 -2.56
CA ASP A 218 -5.40 7.61 -2.30
C ASP A 218 -4.15 7.98 -3.11
N GLU A 219 -4.29 8.32 -4.39
CA GLU A 219 -3.18 8.77 -5.23
C GLU A 219 -2.61 10.12 -4.80
N PHE A 220 -3.45 11.00 -4.24
CA PHE A 220 -3.01 12.27 -3.68
C PHE A 220 -2.18 12.08 -2.40
N LEU A 221 -2.61 11.18 -1.51
CA LEU A 221 -1.93 10.89 -0.25
C LEU A 221 -0.71 9.98 -0.42
N VAL A 222 -0.77 9.04 -1.36
CA VAL A 222 0.25 8.02 -1.62
C VAL A 222 0.57 8.01 -3.12
N PRO A 223 1.40 8.94 -3.61
CA PRO A 223 1.73 9.04 -5.02
C PRO A 223 2.33 7.74 -5.58
N SER A 224 2.04 7.44 -6.85
CA SER A 224 2.66 6.31 -7.53
C SER A 224 4.14 6.60 -7.81
N THR A 225 5.00 5.62 -7.47
CA THR A 225 6.43 5.68 -7.72
C THR A 225 6.78 5.69 -9.21
N GLU A 226 5.87 5.33 -10.12
CA GLU A 226 6.11 5.36 -11.57
C GLU A 226 6.24 6.79 -12.14
N ASN A 227 5.63 7.79 -11.51
CA ASN A 227 5.61 9.18 -11.98
C ASN A 227 6.73 10.06 -11.41
N THR A 228 7.48 9.57 -10.43
CA THR A 228 8.76 10.19 -10.07
C THR A 228 9.75 9.84 -11.18
N ALA A 229 10.19 10.85 -11.93
CA ALA A 229 11.07 10.67 -13.09
C ALA A 229 12.35 9.90 -12.71
N LYS A 230 13.02 9.34 -13.72
CA LYS A 230 14.28 8.56 -13.70
C LYS A 230 15.48 9.18 -12.95
N ALA A 231 15.32 10.29 -12.27
CA ALA A 231 16.30 10.89 -11.39
C ALA A 231 15.61 11.17 -10.06
N ASP A 232 16.01 10.48 -8.98
CA ASP A 232 16.30 11.06 -7.66
C ASP A 232 16.08 10.07 -6.46
N GLU A 233 16.86 10.33 -5.40
CA GLU A 233 16.64 10.10 -3.95
C GLU A 233 17.19 8.83 -3.27
N GLY A 234 18.16 8.09 -3.83
CA GLY A 234 18.94 7.08 -3.07
C GLY A 234 20.34 7.59 -2.70
N VAL A 235 20.91 7.09 -1.59
CA VAL A 235 22.34 7.28 -1.25
C VAL A 235 23.22 7.01 -2.47
N ASP A 236 24.10 7.95 -2.85
CA ASP A 236 25.09 7.74 -3.90
C ASP A 236 26.33 7.05 -3.31
N ASP A 237 27.04 6.24 -4.11
CA ASP A 237 28.11 5.36 -3.64
C ASP A 237 29.22 6.13 -2.87
N SER A 238 29.32 7.45 -3.10
CA SER A 238 30.22 8.37 -2.40
C SER A 238 30.03 8.47 -0.88
N ALA A 239 28.84 8.15 -0.33
CA ALA A 239 28.63 8.16 1.12
C ALA A 239 29.23 6.92 1.80
N ILE A 240 29.30 5.80 1.07
CA ILE A 240 29.95 4.56 1.52
C ILE A 240 31.48 4.73 1.40
N GLU A 241 31.95 5.33 0.31
CA GLU A 241 33.38 5.67 0.13
C GLU A 241 33.92 6.68 1.17
N ALA A 242 33.07 7.54 1.74
CA ALA A 242 33.48 8.48 2.79
C ALA A 242 33.72 7.82 4.15
N ALA A 243 33.20 6.62 4.40
CA ALA A 243 33.45 5.86 5.62
C ALA A 243 34.88 5.28 5.65
N ASP A 244 35.52 5.12 4.49
CA ASP A 244 36.90 4.61 4.35
C ASP A 244 37.96 5.59 4.91
N GLY A 245 37.59 6.85 5.18
CA GLY A 245 38.49 7.93 5.64
C GLY A 245 38.41 8.28 7.12
N LEU A 246 37.45 7.74 7.88
CA LEU A 246 37.28 7.99 9.30
C LEU A 246 37.18 6.64 10.01
N ALA A 247 38.25 6.25 10.72
CA ALA A 247 38.26 5.05 11.54
C ALA A 247 37.25 5.18 12.68
N ASP A 248 36.03 4.67 12.47
CA ASP A 248 35.04 4.43 13.51
C ASP A 248 35.27 3.01 14.09
N PRO A 249 34.96 2.74 15.37
CA PRO A 249 35.57 1.64 16.13
C PRO A 249 34.96 0.25 15.91
N ASP A 250 34.01 0.07 14.99
CA ASP A 250 33.31 -1.21 14.80
C ASP A 250 33.35 -1.74 13.36
N ASP A 251 34.56 -2.06 12.89
CA ASP A 251 34.86 -2.71 11.61
C ASP A 251 34.54 -4.23 11.61
N ARG A 252 33.58 -4.67 12.44
CA ARG A 252 33.14 -6.07 12.43
C ARG A 252 32.41 -6.37 11.13
N SER A 253 32.68 -7.54 10.57
CA SER A 253 31.95 -8.06 9.41
C SER A 253 30.46 -8.20 9.74
N LEU A 254 29.62 -7.82 8.79
CA LEU A 254 28.18 -7.95 8.87
C LEU A 254 27.78 -9.38 8.48
N ASP A 255 27.35 -10.15 9.48
CA ASP A 255 26.87 -11.52 9.36
C ASP A 255 25.57 -11.68 10.17
N LEU A 256 25.02 -12.89 10.22
CA LEU A 256 23.74 -13.15 10.89
C LEU A 256 23.80 -12.84 12.40
N ASP A 257 24.92 -13.14 13.06
CA ASP A 257 25.08 -12.93 14.50
C ASP A 257 25.23 -11.44 14.82
N THR A 258 26.08 -10.73 14.06
CA THR A 258 26.29 -9.29 14.24
C THR A 258 25.04 -8.49 13.88
N LEU A 259 24.33 -8.86 12.81
CA LEU A 259 23.04 -8.27 12.45
C LEU A 259 21.98 -8.51 13.55
N THR A 260 21.86 -9.74 14.06
CA THR A 260 20.89 -10.07 15.11
C THR A 260 21.18 -9.27 16.39
N SER A 261 22.45 -9.10 16.75
CA SER A 261 22.84 -8.25 17.87
C SER A 261 22.45 -6.79 17.63
N LEU A 262 22.73 -6.25 16.44
CA LEU A 262 22.36 -4.87 16.09
C LEU A 262 20.84 -4.66 16.12
N LEU A 263 20.06 -5.60 15.59
CA LEU A 263 18.60 -5.55 15.62
C LEU A 263 18.07 -5.52 17.06
N LYS A 264 18.62 -6.34 17.95
CA LYS A 264 18.22 -6.40 19.36
C LYS A 264 18.54 -5.09 20.10
N ASP A 265 19.68 -4.48 19.80
CA ASP A 265 20.11 -3.26 20.46
C ASP A 265 19.36 -2.02 19.96
N ARG A 266 19.12 -1.93 18.65
CA ARG A 266 18.42 -0.81 17.99
C ARG A 266 16.90 -0.87 18.21
N TYR A 267 16.30 -2.05 18.14
CA TYR A 267 14.84 -2.24 18.21
C TYR A 267 14.40 -3.07 19.41
N ARG A 268 14.79 -2.66 20.62
CA ARG A 268 14.58 -3.42 21.88
C ARG A 268 13.14 -3.85 22.16
N SER A 269 12.15 -3.10 21.65
CA SER A 269 10.73 -3.37 21.84
C SER A 269 10.11 -4.25 20.75
N ALA A 270 10.81 -4.50 19.64
CA ALA A 270 10.32 -5.29 18.53
C ALA A 270 10.76 -6.75 18.66
N ALA A 271 9.91 -7.68 18.21
CA ALA A 271 10.31 -9.07 18.05
C ALA A 271 11.41 -9.16 16.96
N PRO A 272 12.44 -10.02 17.09
CA PRO A 272 13.60 -9.99 16.19
C PRO A 272 13.23 -10.16 14.71
N GLY A 273 12.37 -11.13 14.38
CA GLY A 273 12.10 -11.56 13.01
C GLY A 273 12.43 -13.04 12.85
N SER A 274 12.39 -13.53 11.61
CA SER A 274 12.87 -14.89 11.30
C SER A 274 14.27 -14.83 10.70
N ASP A 275 15.04 -15.90 10.89
CA ASP A 275 16.42 -16.00 10.39
C ASP A 275 16.46 -15.90 8.86
N GLU A 276 15.43 -16.42 8.16
CA GLU A 276 15.33 -16.33 6.70
C GLU A 276 15.18 -14.87 6.23
N ALA A 277 14.38 -14.06 6.95
CA ALA A 277 14.21 -12.66 6.63
C ALA A 277 15.50 -11.86 6.91
N ALA A 278 16.25 -12.23 7.96
CA ALA A 278 17.54 -11.62 8.26
C ALA A 278 18.59 -11.99 7.19
N GLN A 279 18.61 -13.23 6.73
CA GLN A 279 19.50 -13.67 5.66
C GLN A 279 19.18 -12.97 4.33
N GLU A 280 17.90 -12.85 3.95
CA GLU A 280 17.50 -12.13 2.74
C GLU A 280 17.91 -10.65 2.78
N LEU A 281 17.92 -10.04 3.97
CA LEU A 281 18.39 -8.66 4.18
C LEU A 281 19.92 -8.57 4.02
N LEU A 282 20.68 -9.53 4.54
CA LEU A 282 22.15 -9.61 4.37
C LEU A 282 22.54 -9.74 2.89
N ASP A 283 21.89 -10.65 2.16
CA ASP A 283 22.18 -10.88 0.73
C ASP A 283 21.95 -9.60 -0.09
N GLN A 284 20.93 -8.83 0.27
CA GLN A 284 20.63 -7.56 -0.38
C GLN A 284 21.61 -6.44 0.02
N LEU A 285 22.05 -6.41 1.28
CA LEU A 285 23.09 -5.47 1.74
C LEU A 285 24.43 -5.72 1.05
N ASP A 286 24.84 -6.97 0.86
CA ASP A 286 26.06 -7.31 0.12
C ASP A 286 25.99 -6.86 -1.35
N THR A 287 24.82 -6.98 -1.97
CA THR A 287 24.55 -6.45 -3.33
C THR A 287 24.72 -4.92 -3.40
N LEU A 288 24.43 -4.22 -2.30
CA LEU A 288 24.65 -2.77 -2.15
C LEU A 288 26.07 -2.42 -1.68
N GLY A 289 26.94 -3.42 -1.48
CA GLY A 289 28.31 -3.23 -1.04
C GLY A 289 28.48 -3.00 0.47
N ILE A 290 27.43 -3.15 1.27
CA ILE A 290 27.48 -2.99 2.73
C ILE A 290 27.87 -4.33 3.35
N ARG A 291 29.06 -4.37 3.96
CA ARG A 291 29.71 -5.57 4.48
C ARG A 291 30.16 -5.44 5.94
N THR A 292 30.10 -4.24 6.53
CA THR A 292 30.48 -4.02 7.93
C THR A 292 29.35 -3.40 8.74
N VAL A 293 29.44 -3.56 10.06
CA VAL A 293 28.48 -2.96 11.01
C VAL A 293 28.52 -1.43 10.93
N ALA A 294 29.72 -0.84 10.82
CA ALA A 294 29.91 0.60 10.72
C ALA A 294 29.29 1.20 9.43
N GLU A 295 29.45 0.53 8.28
CA GLU A 295 28.82 0.94 7.02
C GLU A 295 27.28 0.95 7.13
N LEU A 296 26.72 -0.11 7.73
CA LEU A 296 25.28 -0.20 7.96
C LEU A 296 24.80 0.92 8.89
N GLN A 297 25.49 1.18 10.00
CA GLN A 297 25.14 2.26 10.93
C GLN A 297 25.16 3.63 10.25
N THR A 298 26.18 3.91 9.43
CA THR A 298 26.31 5.16 8.66
C THR A 298 25.11 5.40 7.73
N VAL A 299 24.57 4.33 7.13
CA VAL A 299 23.35 4.41 6.32
C VAL A 299 22.13 4.68 7.20
N LEU A 300 21.99 3.97 8.32
CA LEU A 300 20.82 4.07 9.20
C LEU A 300 20.72 5.44 9.87
N ASP A 301 21.85 6.09 10.17
CA ASP A 301 21.90 7.42 10.78
C ASP A 301 21.38 8.53 9.86
N GLN A 302 21.15 8.24 8.57
CA GLN A 302 20.53 9.16 7.63
C GLN A 302 19.01 9.29 7.80
N ASN A 303 18.38 8.36 8.52
CA ASN A 303 16.95 8.32 8.74
C ASN A 303 16.60 8.45 10.23
N ASP A 304 15.49 9.13 10.52
CA ASP A 304 14.87 9.03 11.84
C ASP A 304 14.00 7.75 11.89
N PRO A 305 14.33 6.77 12.76
CA PRO A 305 13.62 5.49 12.83
C PRO A 305 12.14 5.63 13.23
N ASP A 306 11.79 6.66 14.00
CA ASP A 306 10.41 6.91 14.43
C ASP A 306 9.60 7.57 13.32
N GLU A 307 10.23 8.44 12.51
CA GLU A 307 9.63 8.99 11.29
C GLU A 307 9.35 7.87 10.29
N VAL A 308 10.32 6.98 10.05
CA VAL A 308 10.14 5.80 9.17
C VAL A 308 8.95 4.95 9.62
N ALA A 309 8.89 4.63 10.92
CA ALA A 309 7.82 3.83 11.49
C ALA A 309 6.45 4.51 11.34
N SER A 310 6.38 5.82 11.58
CA SER A 310 5.13 6.59 11.43
C SER A 310 4.62 6.65 9.99
N LEU A 311 5.50 6.57 9.00
CA LEU A 311 5.12 6.61 7.59
C LEU A 311 4.63 5.26 7.08
N MET A 312 5.24 4.18 7.57
CA MET A 312 4.79 2.84 7.24
C MET A 312 3.44 2.53 7.90
N ASP A 313 3.19 3.05 9.12
CA ASP A 313 1.91 3.01 9.83
C ASP A 313 1.24 1.63 9.80
N TYR A 314 2.02 0.61 10.18
CA TYR A 314 1.52 -0.76 10.21
C TYR A 314 0.39 -0.89 11.24
N PRO A 315 -0.69 -1.64 10.92
CA PRO A 315 -1.81 -1.85 11.84
C PRO A 315 -1.43 -2.71 13.06
N ILE A 316 -0.29 -3.41 13.01
CA ILE A 316 0.23 -4.30 14.05
C ILE A 316 1.74 -4.06 14.17
N PRO A 317 2.34 -4.17 15.38
CA PRO A 317 3.78 -4.15 15.55
C PRO A 317 4.50 -5.14 14.62
N VAL A 318 5.51 -4.66 13.89
CA VAL A 318 6.35 -5.45 12.99
C VAL A 318 7.67 -5.88 13.67
N SER A 319 8.36 -6.85 13.07
CA SER A 319 9.64 -7.33 13.57
C SER A 319 10.76 -6.29 13.42
N ALA A 320 11.83 -6.46 14.20
CA ALA A 320 13.05 -5.68 14.11
C ALA A 320 13.67 -5.80 12.70
N THR A 321 13.71 -7.00 12.11
CA THR A 321 14.12 -7.18 10.71
C THR A 321 13.28 -6.35 9.76
N ARG A 322 11.95 -6.29 9.94
CA ARG A 322 11.07 -5.48 9.08
C ARG A 322 11.32 -3.98 9.26
N ARG A 323 11.51 -3.50 10.49
CA ARG A 323 11.87 -2.10 10.75
C ARG A 323 13.19 -1.71 10.06
N LEU A 324 14.20 -2.57 10.15
CA LEU A 324 15.46 -2.35 9.45
C LEU A 324 15.28 -2.33 7.93
N ASP A 325 14.54 -3.28 7.39
CA ASP A 325 14.19 -3.37 5.96
C ASP A 325 13.51 -2.08 5.47
N ASP A 326 12.62 -1.50 6.29
CA ASP A 326 11.96 -0.22 6.00
C ASP A 326 12.92 0.99 6.09
N GLU A 327 13.85 1.00 7.04
CA GLU A 327 14.92 2.00 7.18
C GLU A 327 16.01 1.91 6.11
N LEU A 328 16.17 0.76 5.48
CA LEU A 328 17.03 0.61 4.31
C LEU A 328 16.30 1.05 3.04
N LEU A 329 15.03 0.67 2.90
CA LEU A 329 14.18 1.14 1.80
C LEU A 329 14.05 2.66 1.80
N ALA A 330 13.94 3.24 2.99
CA ALA A 330 14.03 4.66 3.30
C ALA A 330 15.28 5.37 2.77
N ALA A 331 16.46 4.81 3.04
CA ALA A 331 17.74 5.44 2.71
C ALA A 331 18.07 5.27 1.21
N PHE A 332 17.85 4.08 0.68
CA PHE A 332 18.26 3.71 -0.67
C PHE A 332 17.15 3.81 -1.72
N THR A 333 15.90 3.96 -1.29
CA THR A 333 14.71 4.13 -2.14
C THR A 333 14.66 3.09 -3.26
N ARG A 334 14.80 3.52 -4.52
CA ARG A 334 14.79 2.61 -5.68
C ARG A 334 16.02 1.72 -5.76
N LYS A 335 17.19 2.20 -5.34
CA LYS A 335 18.41 1.34 -5.31
C LYS A 335 18.18 0.12 -4.42
N TYR A 336 17.43 0.28 -3.32
CA TYR A 336 17.06 -0.85 -2.47
C TYR A 336 16.17 -1.84 -3.23
N VAL A 337 15.11 -1.35 -3.89
CA VAL A 337 14.22 -2.19 -4.70
C VAL A 337 15.00 -2.94 -5.79
N ASP A 338 15.92 -2.27 -6.46
CA ASP A 338 16.69 -2.83 -7.57
C ASP A 338 17.71 -3.87 -7.07
N ALA A 339 18.29 -3.71 -5.88
CA ALA A 339 19.15 -4.71 -5.26
C ALA A 339 18.43 -6.03 -4.95
N ALA A 340 17.09 -6.02 -4.88
CA ALA A 340 16.28 -7.25 -4.75
C ALA A 340 15.97 -7.93 -6.11
N ALA A 341 16.64 -7.55 -7.21
CA ALA A 341 16.40 -8.04 -8.57
C ALA A 341 16.22 -9.55 -8.79
N PRO A 342 16.94 -10.48 -8.10
CA PRO A 342 16.68 -11.90 -8.32
C PRO A 342 15.30 -12.35 -7.79
N ASN A 343 14.63 -11.58 -6.95
CA ASN A 343 13.35 -11.93 -6.32
C ASN A 343 12.25 -10.92 -6.70
N GLU A 344 11.48 -11.22 -7.76
CA GLU A 344 10.38 -10.38 -8.24
C GLU A 344 9.33 -10.10 -7.16
N ALA A 345 8.99 -11.11 -6.35
CA ALA A 345 8.01 -10.97 -5.28
C ALA A 345 8.49 -9.98 -4.19
N ARG A 346 9.79 -10.01 -3.88
CA ARG A 346 10.41 -9.04 -2.96
C ARG A 346 10.43 -7.64 -3.57
N GLN A 347 10.82 -7.50 -4.84
CA GLN A 347 10.79 -6.20 -5.51
C GLN A 347 9.38 -5.61 -5.51
N GLN A 348 8.36 -6.42 -5.80
CA GLN A 348 6.97 -5.98 -5.79
C GLN A 348 6.57 -5.44 -4.40
N LEU A 349 6.85 -6.17 -3.33
CA LEU A 349 6.59 -5.71 -1.95
C LEU A 349 7.34 -4.42 -1.62
N LEU A 350 8.62 -4.33 -1.97
CA LEU A 350 9.42 -3.13 -1.74
C LEU A 350 8.88 -1.94 -2.54
N ARG A 351 8.41 -2.12 -3.78
CA ARG A 351 7.75 -1.06 -4.57
C ARG A 351 6.46 -0.58 -3.91
N LEU A 352 5.64 -1.48 -3.38
CA LEU A 352 4.40 -1.11 -2.71
C LEU A 352 4.68 -0.28 -1.45
N ARG A 353 5.63 -0.72 -0.62
CA ARG A 353 6.08 0.00 0.60
C ARG A 353 6.81 1.29 0.27
N LEU A 354 7.58 1.33 -0.82
CA LEU A 354 8.28 2.53 -1.27
C LEU A 354 7.31 3.66 -1.50
N ARG A 355 6.05 3.42 -1.88
CA ARG A 355 5.06 4.50 -2.01
C ARG A 355 4.79 5.26 -0.70
N ARG A 356 4.94 4.61 0.45
CA ARG A 356 4.83 5.24 1.79
C ARG A 356 6.07 6.06 2.12
N VAL A 357 7.22 5.56 1.71
CA VAL A 357 8.54 6.19 1.87
C VAL A 357 8.73 7.34 0.88
N ASP A 358 8.35 7.22 -0.39
CA ASP A 358 8.27 8.35 -1.32
C ASP A 358 7.24 9.38 -0.83
N GLY A 359 6.23 8.93 -0.09
CA GLY A 359 5.30 9.76 0.67
C GLY A 359 5.93 10.54 1.83
N ARG A 360 7.20 10.25 2.21
CA ARG A 360 7.98 10.95 3.26
C ARG A 360 7.94 12.45 3.16
N PHE A 361 7.83 12.96 1.96
CA PHE A 361 8.21 14.33 1.75
C PHE A 361 7.09 15.13 1.10
N THR A 362 6.10 14.52 0.45
CA THR A 362 5.07 15.23 -0.31
C THR A 362 3.94 15.78 0.55
N ILE A 363 4.28 16.59 1.55
CA ILE A 363 3.31 17.36 2.34
C ILE A 363 3.39 18.86 2.04
N TYR A 364 4.45 19.30 1.33
CA TYR A 364 4.65 20.69 1.01
C TYR A 364 3.92 21.03 -0.28
N VAL A 365 3.10 22.08 -0.24
CA VAL A 365 2.51 22.69 -1.44
C VAL A 365 3.05 24.10 -1.53
N LEU A 366 3.67 24.41 -2.67
CA LEU A 366 4.11 25.75 -3.00
C LEU A 366 3.06 26.39 -3.90
N GLU A 367 2.59 27.57 -3.53
CA GLU A 367 1.70 28.40 -4.34
C GLU A 367 2.38 29.73 -4.69
N PRO A 368 3.19 29.78 -5.77
CA PRO A 368 3.78 31.02 -6.23
C PRO A 368 2.71 31.92 -6.86
N LYS A 369 2.78 33.23 -6.62
CA LYS A 369 1.82 34.21 -7.15
C LYS A 369 1.79 34.16 -8.69
N GLY A 370 0.60 33.96 -9.25
CA GLY A 370 0.40 33.91 -10.70
C GLY A 370 0.87 32.63 -11.39
N LYS A 371 1.35 31.62 -10.65
CA LYS A 371 1.71 30.29 -11.17
C LYS A 371 0.77 29.22 -10.62
N LYS A 372 0.70 28.07 -11.28
CA LYS A 372 -0.08 26.92 -10.81
C LYS A 372 0.57 26.36 -9.54
N ARG A 373 -0.23 26.13 -8.49
CA ARG A 373 0.25 25.46 -7.27
C ARG A 373 0.87 24.09 -7.59
N THR A 374 1.89 23.72 -6.85
CA THR A 374 2.46 22.38 -6.98
C THR A 374 1.46 21.34 -6.51
N ARG A 375 1.61 20.10 -6.98
CA ARG A 375 1.12 18.96 -6.19
C ARG A 375 1.90 18.91 -4.86
N PRO A 376 1.47 18.14 -3.87
CA PRO A 376 2.31 17.91 -2.70
C PRO A 376 3.70 17.39 -3.15
N ILE A 377 4.77 18.02 -2.67
CA ILE A 377 6.17 17.77 -3.07
C ILE A 377 7.07 17.63 -1.85
N ALA A 378 8.20 16.94 -2.07
CA ALA A 378 9.20 16.66 -1.06
C ALA A 378 9.73 17.91 -0.32
N ALA A 379 10.15 17.81 0.95
CA ALA A 379 10.83 18.91 1.65
C ALA A 379 12.09 19.35 0.89
N ALA A 380 12.97 18.40 0.55
CA ALA A 380 14.15 18.68 -0.28
C ALA A 380 13.77 19.26 -1.66
N ARG A 381 12.68 18.76 -2.26
CA ARG A 381 12.16 19.33 -3.52
C ARG A 381 11.62 20.74 -3.34
N ALA A 382 10.93 21.04 -2.25
CA ALA A 382 10.42 22.37 -1.94
C ALA A 382 11.58 23.35 -1.75
N VAL A 383 12.67 22.94 -1.09
CA VAL A 383 13.92 23.72 -1.04
C VAL A 383 14.44 23.97 -2.46
N ARG A 384 14.57 22.95 -3.32
CA ARG A 384 15.03 23.11 -4.72
C ARG A 384 14.14 24.06 -5.55
N GLU A 385 12.81 23.94 -5.42
CA GLU A 385 11.85 24.83 -6.11
C GLU A 385 11.95 26.26 -5.60
N LEU A 386 12.12 26.46 -4.28
CA LEU A 386 12.36 27.78 -3.69
C LEU A 386 13.72 28.37 -4.10
N THR A 387 14.77 27.55 -4.17
CA THR A 387 16.08 27.95 -4.69
C THR A 387 15.95 28.45 -6.12
N ARG A 388 15.22 27.72 -6.96
CA ARG A 388 14.95 28.14 -8.34
C ARG A 388 14.21 29.47 -8.37
N LEU A 389 13.16 29.62 -7.56
CA LEU A 389 12.37 30.85 -7.51
C LEU A 389 13.21 32.05 -7.07
N VAL A 390 14.02 31.92 -6.02
CA VAL A 390 14.93 32.98 -5.55
C VAL A 390 15.98 33.30 -6.61
N ALA A 391 16.55 32.30 -7.26
CA ALA A 391 17.55 32.50 -8.30
C ALA A 391 16.98 33.16 -9.56
N ASP A 392 15.76 32.80 -9.97
CA ASP A 392 15.05 33.42 -11.11
C ASP A 392 14.73 34.89 -10.84
N GLU A 393 14.35 35.25 -9.60
CA GLU A 393 13.92 36.61 -9.24
C GLU A 393 15.07 37.54 -8.82
N LEU A 394 16.08 37.02 -8.11
CA LEU A 394 17.13 37.80 -7.45
C LEU A 394 18.56 37.41 -7.88
N GLY A 395 18.72 36.35 -8.67
CA GLY A 395 19.99 35.85 -9.17
C GLY A 395 20.55 34.64 -8.40
N PRO A 396 21.38 33.78 -9.04
CA PRO A 396 21.87 32.52 -8.45
C PRO A 396 22.64 32.68 -7.12
N GLU A 397 23.41 33.75 -6.98
CA GLU A 397 24.17 34.04 -5.76
C GLU A 397 23.23 34.30 -4.57
N GLN A 398 22.09 34.95 -4.82
CA GLN A 398 21.08 35.24 -3.80
C GLN A 398 20.30 34.01 -3.37
N ALA A 399 20.46 32.85 -4.02
CA ALA A 399 19.88 31.59 -3.59
C ALA A 399 20.82 30.75 -2.70
N CYS A 400 22.08 31.16 -2.55
CA CYS A 400 23.09 30.39 -1.82
C CYS A 400 22.89 30.47 -0.30
N ILE A 401 23.04 29.34 0.38
CA ILE A 401 22.99 29.19 1.84
C ILE A 401 24.20 28.35 2.22
N GLU A 402 25.00 28.86 3.16
CA GLU A 402 26.25 28.24 3.58
C GLU A 402 26.05 26.74 3.89
N HIS A 403 26.93 25.91 3.34
CA HIS A 403 26.95 24.45 3.51
C HIS A 403 25.73 23.66 2.97
N ALA A 404 24.68 24.31 2.45
CA ALA A 404 23.46 23.64 1.98
C ALA A 404 23.10 23.96 0.52
N ILE A 405 23.37 25.17 0.05
CA ILE A 405 23.04 25.63 -1.30
C ILE A 405 24.20 26.49 -1.82
N ALA A 406 24.88 26.05 -2.88
CA ALA A 406 26.08 26.71 -3.36
C ALA A 406 26.26 26.62 -4.88
N LEU A 407 27.03 27.53 -5.46
CA LEU A 407 27.41 27.50 -6.87
C LEU A 407 28.52 26.48 -7.17
N LYS A 408 29.26 26.04 -6.16
CA LYS A 408 30.29 25.01 -6.27
C LYS A 408 29.97 23.85 -5.33
N ARG A 409 30.16 22.63 -5.81
CA ARG A 409 29.96 21.41 -5.01
C ARG A 409 30.89 21.38 -3.77
N SER A 410 32.08 21.95 -3.85
CA SER A 410 33.07 22.00 -2.76
C SER A 410 32.60 22.76 -1.52
N ASP A 411 31.60 23.62 -1.67
CA ASP A 411 31.19 24.56 -0.62
C ASP A 411 30.01 24.01 0.21
N LEU A 412 29.57 22.79 -0.11
CA LEU A 412 28.55 22.04 0.62
C LEU A 412 29.18 21.15 1.69
N GLN A 413 28.39 20.67 2.67
CA GLN A 413 28.89 19.68 3.62
C GLN A 413 29.36 18.42 2.89
N ALA A 414 30.51 17.89 3.31
CA ALA A 414 31.19 16.77 2.65
C ALA A 414 30.31 15.51 2.49
N HIS A 415 29.39 15.29 3.42
CA HIS A 415 28.49 14.12 3.45
C HIS A 415 27.15 14.35 2.74
N THR A 416 26.96 15.48 2.06
CA THR A 416 25.71 15.75 1.33
C THR A 416 25.74 15.18 -0.08
N ASN A 417 24.59 14.72 -0.55
CA ASN A 417 24.38 14.32 -1.94
C ASN A 417 23.64 15.42 -2.71
N PRO A 418 24.32 16.41 -3.31
CA PRO A 418 23.61 17.56 -3.87
C PRO A 418 22.97 17.30 -5.22
N ARG A 419 21.81 17.93 -5.44
CA ARG A 419 21.14 18.02 -6.74
C ARG A 419 21.34 19.37 -7.37
N VAL A 420 21.44 19.36 -8.70
CA VAL A 420 21.63 20.57 -9.49
C VAL A 420 20.29 21.18 -9.87
N VAL A 421 20.10 22.45 -9.53
CA VAL A 421 19.04 23.32 -10.02
C VAL A 421 19.64 24.23 -11.08
N GLN A 422 19.19 24.06 -12.33
CA GLN A 422 19.67 24.87 -13.45
C GLN A 422 18.84 26.14 -13.61
N VAL A 423 19.50 27.30 -13.65
CA VAL A 423 18.88 28.63 -13.84
C VAL A 423 19.68 29.38 -14.90
N GLY A 424 19.11 29.50 -16.10
CA GLY A 424 19.84 29.93 -17.28
C GLY A 424 21.06 29.03 -17.54
N ASP A 425 22.24 29.63 -17.64
CA ASP A 425 23.51 28.92 -17.81
C ASP A 425 24.20 28.56 -16.48
N THR A 426 23.59 28.88 -15.33
CA THR A 426 24.20 28.67 -14.01
C THR A 426 23.65 27.42 -13.33
N ALA A 427 24.55 26.59 -12.79
CA ALA A 427 24.24 25.42 -11.98
C ALA A 427 24.31 25.78 -10.49
N ILE A 428 23.24 25.49 -9.74
CA ILE A 428 23.18 25.66 -8.29
C ILE A 428 23.06 24.28 -7.64
N TYR A 429 23.98 23.93 -6.74
CA TYR A 429 23.99 22.66 -6.01
C TYR A 429 23.19 22.81 -4.71
N VAL A 430 22.19 21.95 -4.51
CA VAL A 430 21.29 21.94 -3.34
C VAL A 430 21.43 20.60 -2.64
N ALA A 431 21.82 20.59 -1.37
CA ALA A 431 21.88 19.37 -0.56
C ALA A 431 20.50 18.69 -0.45
N THR A 432 20.43 17.36 -0.53
CA THR A 432 19.14 16.63 -0.49
C THR A 432 18.92 15.74 0.72
N ASN A 433 19.98 15.29 1.39
CA ASN A 433 19.88 14.45 2.59
C ASN A 433 19.66 15.34 3.82
N LEU A 434 18.59 16.12 3.79
CA LEU A 434 18.26 17.09 4.81
C LEU A 434 17.11 16.55 5.65
N ASN A 435 17.28 16.51 6.97
CA ASN A 435 16.15 16.24 7.85
C ASN A 435 15.07 17.34 7.68
N ARG A 436 13.85 17.05 8.10
CA ARG A 436 12.70 17.94 7.92
C ARG A 436 12.91 19.31 8.57
N ALA A 437 13.40 19.35 9.80
CA ALA A 437 13.59 20.61 10.54
C ALA A 437 14.58 21.53 9.81
N TYR A 438 15.68 20.95 9.32
CA TYR A 438 16.68 21.70 8.56
C TYR A 438 16.15 22.12 7.20
N SER A 439 15.37 21.27 6.53
CA SER A 439 14.66 21.64 5.30
C SER A 439 13.72 22.83 5.51
N GLU A 440 12.88 22.81 6.55
CA GLU A 440 11.98 23.93 6.90
C GLU A 440 12.77 25.21 7.24
N GLN A 441 13.93 25.10 7.89
CA GLN A 441 14.83 26.23 8.14
C GLN A 441 15.38 26.83 6.84
N LEU A 442 15.81 26.00 5.89
CA LEU A 442 16.28 26.47 4.58
C LEU A 442 15.14 27.11 3.78
N MET A 443 13.94 26.51 3.80
CA MET A 443 12.76 27.09 3.15
C MET A 443 12.47 28.48 3.73
N ARG A 444 12.53 28.64 5.05
CA ARG A 444 12.32 29.94 5.73
C ARG A 444 13.33 30.97 5.26
N GLN A 445 14.62 30.63 5.24
CA GLN A 445 15.68 31.53 4.74
C GLN A 445 15.51 31.92 3.26
N LEU A 446 15.03 31.01 2.41
CA LEU A 446 14.76 31.29 1.00
C LEU A 446 13.52 32.19 0.82
N VAL A 447 12.44 31.90 1.54
CA VAL A 447 11.20 32.69 1.50
C VAL A 447 11.43 34.10 2.02
N ASP A 448 12.23 34.28 3.08
CA ASP A 448 12.57 35.60 3.65
C ASP A 448 13.33 36.50 2.67
N ARG A 449 13.96 35.94 1.63
CA ARG A 449 14.65 36.71 0.57
C ARG A 449 13.69 37.25 -0.48
N LEU A 450 12.53 36.60 -0.66
CA LEU A 450 11.56 36.99 -1.69
C LEU A 450 10.71 38.18 -1.24
N PRO A 451 10.25 39.03 -2.17
CA PRO A 451 9.28 40.08 -1.87
C PRO A 451 8.00 39.53 -1.23
N HIS A 452 7.38 40.32 -0.34
CA HIS A 452 6.15 39.93 0.35
C HIS A 452 5.06 39.45 -0.61
N ASN A 453 4.36 38.37 -0.23
CA ASN A 453 3.27 37.74 -1.00
C ASN A 453 3.66 37.16 -2.37
N GLN A 454 4.94 36.85 -2.62
CA GLN A 454 5.33 36.12 -3.84
C GLN A 454 5.04 34.62 -3.78
N ILE A 455 5.04 34.00 -2.60
CA ILE A 455 4.84 32.56 -2.46
C ILE A 455 4.15 32.20 -1.14
N LEU A 456 3.24 31.23 -1.21
CA LEU A 456 2.68 30.55 -0.04
C LEU A 456 3.33 29.17 0.08
N VAL A 457 3.78 28.82 1.29
CA VAL A 457 4.30 27.48 1.61
C VAL A 457 3.36 26.82 2.61
N LEU A 458 2.62 25.83 2.13
CA LEU A 458 1.71 25.02 2.93
C LEU A 458 2.37 23.69 3.27
N ARG A 459 2.08 23.18 4.46
CA ARG A 459 2.46 21.85 4.92
C ARG A 459 1.21 21.14 5.41
N ALA A 460 0.83 20.05 4.73
CA ALA A 460 -0.41 19.32 5.03
C ALA A 460 -1.67 20.22 5.09
N GLY A 461 -1.68 21.31 4.32
CA GLY A 461 -2.76 22.30 4.29
C GLY A 461 -2.56 23.51 5.22
N ASP A 462 -1.68 23.42 6.21
CA ASP A 462 -1.37 24.52 7.12
C ASP A 462 -0.26 25.41 6.57
N GLN A 463 -0.42 26.72 6.66
CA GLN A 463 0.64 27.65 6.32
C GLN A 463 1.74 27.61 7.40
N ILE A 464 2.97 27.27 7.01
CA ILE A 464 4.09 27.11 7.94
C ILE A 464 5.14 28.23 7.88
N LEU A 465 5.15 29.00 6.79
CA LEU A 465 6.06 30.13 6.59
C LEU A 465 5.21 31.35 6.23
N PRO A 466 5.47 32.52 6.86
CA PRO A 466 4.56 33.64 6.79
C PRO A 466 4.51 34.24 5.38
N SER A 467 3.29 34.46 4.89
CA SER A 467 2.96 35.73 4.26
C SER A 467 2.76 36.64 5.47
N LEU A 468 3.71 37.53 5.76
CA LEU A 468 3.51 38.53 6.80
C LEU A 468 2.32 39.40 6.37
N ALA A 469 1.13 39.05 6.85
CA ALA A 469 0.00 39.96 6.84
C ALA A 469 0.37 41.16 7.71
N ASN A 470 0.17 42.34 7.13
CA ASN A 470 0.57 43.65 7.61
C ASN A 470 0.29 43.86 9.12
N PRO A 471 1.29 44.17 9.97
CA PRO A 471 1.07 44.45 11.40
C PRO A 471 0.40 45.81 11.68
N GLN A 472 -0.16 46.49 10.67
CA GLN A 472 -0.81 47.80 10.82
C GLN A 472 -2.35 47.77 10.86
N ALA A 473 -2.99 46.60 10.97
CA ALA A 473 -4.46 46.53 11.06
C ALA A 473 -5.03 46.58 12.49
N GLU A 474 -4.21 46.83 13.52
CA GLU A 474 -4.65 46.83 14.93
C GLU A 474 -4.90 48.22 15.54
N ASN A 475 -4.87 49.31 14.76
CA ASN A 475 -5.20 50.65 15.26
C ASN A 475 -6.01 51.46 14.23
N ASP A 476 -7.29 51.18 14.11
CA ASP A 476 -8.27 52.21 13.72
C ASP A 476 -9.55 52.10 14.57
N PRO A 477 -9.77 53.01 15.53
CA PRO A 477 -11.01 53.08 16.29
C PRO A 477 -11.98 54.03 15.57
N ARG A 478 -12.84 53.47 14.71
CA ARG A 478 -14.02 54.09 14.06
C ARG A 478 -14.54 53.05 13.04
N GLU A 479 -15.74 52.50 13.06
CA GLU A 479 -17.06 53.06 13.31
C GLU A 479 -17.98 51.96 13.87
N THR A 480 -18.63 52.26 14.99
CA THR A 480 -19.92 51.68 15.35
C THR A 480 -20.97 52.26 14.41
N SER A 481 -21.64 51.44 13.60
CA SER A 481 -22.98 51.78 13.12
C SER A 481 -23.79 50.53 12.83
N ASP A 482 -24.83 50.37 13.66
CA ASP A 482 -26.05 49.61 13.44
C ASP A 482 -26.57 49.62 12.00
N MET A 483 -27.24 48.51 11.62
CA MET A 483 -28.62 48.43 11.08
C MET A 483 -28.82 47.15 10.23
N PRO A 484 -30.05 46.68 9.97
CA PRO A 484 -31.01 46.11 10.91
C PRO A 484 -31.55 44.74 10.42
N ILE A 485 -32.24 44.02 11.30
CA ILE A 485 -33.04 42.85 10.95
C ILE A 485 -34.40 43.32 10.39
N GLN A 486 -34.78 42.87 9.19
CA GLN A 486 -36.17 42.80 8.72
C GLN A 486 -36.32 41.47 7.95
N THR A 487 -36.95 40.48 8.60
CA THR A 487 -38.31 39.93 8.32
C THR A 487 -38.45 39.18 7.01
#